data_AF-A0A0C3C0G2-F1
#
_entry.id   AF-A0A0C3C0G2-F1
#
_cell.length_a   1.000
_cell.length_b   1.000
_cell.length_c   1.000
_cell.angle_alpha   90.00
_cell.angle_beta   90.00
_cell.angle_gamma   90.00
#
_symmetry.space_group_name_H-M   'P 1'
#
loop_
_entity.id
_entity.type
_entity.pdbx_description
1 polymer ?
#
loop_
_entity_poly.entity_id
_entity_poly.type
_entity_poly.pdbx_seq_one_letter_code
_entity_poly.pdbx_strand_id
1 'polypeptide(L)'
;MTSSTMRRSGFTSAPHPSTELLSYLKVCFEAFGDLVKHWSPFNEPWAISAIGYGYGGYAPGRSSNRKMSPEGNISTEHWIVGHWNLILAHAYAMKLFR
;
A
#
# COMPACT_ATOMS: atom_id res chain seq x y z
N MET A 1 -24.76 -19.42 -1.52
CA MET A 1 -24.41 -18.03 -1.15
C MET A 1 -23.05 -17.75 -1.77
N THR A 2 -23.03 -17.03 -2.89
CA THR A 2 -21.81 -16.74 -3.65
C THR A 2 -20.91 -15.86 -2.80
N SER A 3 -19.76 -16.41 -2.40
CA SER A 3 -18.66 -15.65 -1.80
C SER A 3 -18.27 -14.56 -2.79
N SER A 4 -18.69 -13.33 -2.55
CA SER A 4 -18.19 -12.18 -3.28
C SER A 4 -16.71 -12.06 -2.93
N THR A 5 -15.84 -12.46 -3.85
CA THR A 5 -14.42 -12.19 -3.74
C THR A 5 -14.28 -10.68 -3.78
N MET A 6 -14.20 -10.05 -2.60
CA MET A 6 -14.03 -8.62 -2.46
C MET A 6 -12.83 -8.21 -3.30
N ARG A 7 -13.08 -7.44 -4.36
CA ARG A 7 -12.05 -7.02 -5.31
C ARG A 7 -11.14 -6.06 -4.55
N ARG A 8 -9.98 -6.56 -4.10
CA ARG A 8 -8.99 -5.74 -3.39
C ARG A 8 -8.48 -4.66 -4.33
N SER A 9 -8.51 -3.41 -3.90
CA SER A 9 -8.14 -2.23 -4.69
C SER A 9 -7.22 -1.31 -3.90
N GLY A 10 -6.52 -0.42 -4.61
CA GLY A 10 -5.53 0.47 -4.03
C GLY A 10 -4.48 -0.29 -3.23
N PHE A 11 -4.20 0.17 -2.02
CA PHE A 11 -3.15 -0.38 -1.16
C PHE A 11 -3.38 -1.81 -0.64
N THR A 12 -4.56 -2.38 -0.86
CA THR A 12 -4.85 -3.79 -0.54
C THR A 12 -4.65 -4.72 -1.73
N SER A 13 -4.22 -4.20 -2.90
CA SER A 13 -4.01 -5.01 -4.10
C SER A 13 -2.99 -6.12 -3.85
N ALA A 14 -3.33 -7.33 -4.29
CA ALA A 14 -2.47 -8.50 -4.28
C ALA A 14 -2.88 -9.40 -5.45
N PRO A 15 -1.96 -10.17 -6.07
CA PRO A 15 -0.57 -10.40 -5.68
C PRO A 15 0.45 -9.48 -6.39
N HIS A 16 0.08 -8.24 -6.72
CA HIS A 16 0.99 -7.27 -7.33
C HIS A 16 0.84 -5.90 -6.67
N PRO A 17 1.91 -5.08 -6.68
CA PRO A 17 1.81 -3.68 -6.29
C PRO A 17 0.70 -2.96 -7.06
N SER A 18 0.07 -1.98 -6.41
CA SER A 18 -0.94 -1.13 -7.03
C SER A 18 -0.37 -0.46 -8.29
N THR A 19 -1.06 -0.64 -9.41
CA THR A 19 -0.68 -0.03 -10.69
C THR A 19 -0.74 1.49 -10.64
N GLU A 20 -1.67 2.03 -9.86
CA GLU A 20 -1.84 3.46 -9.61
C GLU A 20 -0.61 4.04 -8.89
N LEU A 21 -0.13 3.36 -7.86
CA LEU A 21 1.08 3.74 -7.12
C LEU A 21 2.32 3.72 -8.02
N LEU A 22 2.49 2.67 -8.81
CA LEU A 22 3.62 2.58 -9.75
C LEU A 22 3.56 3.66 -10.83
N SER A 23 2.37 3.98 -11.32
CA SER A 23 2.17 5.04 -12.31
C SER A 23 2.48 6.41 -11.73
N TYR A 24 2.05 6.67 -10.49
CA TYR A 24 2.37 7.90 -9.75
C TYR A 24 3.89 8.08 -9.59
N LEU A 25 4.59 7.04 -9.12
CA LEU A 25 6.04 7.10 -8.93
C LEU A 25 6.78 7.32 -10.24
N LYS A 26 6.34 6.67 -11.32
CA LYS A 26 6.90 6.89 -12.67
C LYS A 26 6.79 8.36 -13.09
N VAL A 27 5.61 8.97 -12.95
CA VAL A 27 5.40 10.39 -13.27
C VAL A 27 6.30 11.29 -12.43
N CYS A 28 6.44 11.03 -11.12
CA CYS A 28 7.32 11.80 -10.25
C CYS A 28 8.79 11.70 -10.66
N PHE A 29 9.26 10.49 -11.01
CA PHE A 29 10.64 10.28 -11.43
C PHE A 29 10.93 10.92 -12.80
N GLU A 30 9.99 10.85 -13.75
CA GLU A 30 10.13 11.51 -15.05
C GLU A 30 10.13 13.04 -14.92
N ALA A 31 9.31 13.60 -14.04
CA ALA A 31 9.17 15.05 -13.88
C ALA A 31 10.28 15.70 -13.04
N PHE A 32 10.86 14.97 -12.07
CA PHE A 32 11.78 15.55 -11.09
C PHE A 32 13.11 14.80 -10.95
N GLY A 33 13.34 13.72 -11.68
CA GLY A 33 14.55 12.89 -11.54
C GLY A 33 15.85 13.59 -11.94
N ASP A 34 15.77 14.65 -12.74
CA ASP A 34 16.88 15.53 -13.08
C ASP A 34 17.34 16.39 -11.89
N LEU A 35 16.41 16.82 -11.03
CA LEU A 35 16.70 17.65 -9.84
C LEU A 35 16.83 16.84 -8.54
N VAL A 36 15.97 15.85 -8.32
CA VAL A 36 15.87 15.08 -7.08
C VAL A 36 16.61 13.75 -7.22
N LYS A 37 17.70 13.59 -6.46
CA LYS A 37 18.58 12.40 -6.52
C LYS A 37 18.34 11.38 -5.41
N HIS A 38 17.59 11.77 -4.37
CA HIS A 38 17.28 10.91 -3.24
C HIS A 38 15.77 10.78 -3.10
N TRP A 39 15.28 9.55 -3.16
CA TRP A 39 13.86 9.24 -3.13
C TRP A 39 13.53 8.31 -1.98
N SER A 40 12.44 8.61 -1.28
CA SER A 40 11.80 7.70 -0.33
C SER A 40 10.31 7.61 -0.67
N PRO A 41 9.88 6.57 -1.40
CA PRO A 41 8.47 6.44 -1.85
C PRO A 41 7.46 6.36 -0.70
N PHE A 42 7.89 5.87 0.47
CA PHE A 42 7.03 5.70 1.63
C PHE A 42 7.70 6.30 2.86
N ASN A 43 6.93 7.05 3.63
CA ASN A 43 7.27 7.37 5.01
C ASN A 43 6.70 6.28 5.93
N GLU A 44 7.51 5.76 6.85
CA GLU A 44 7.08 4.84 7.91
C GLU A 44 6.15 3.69 7.46
N PRO A 45 6.65 2.74 6.65
CA PRO A 45 5.84 1.63 6.11
C PRO A 45 5.16 0.78 7.20
N TRP A 46 5.75 0.68 8.39
CA TRP A 46 5.14 0.00 9.52
C TRP A 46 3.85 0.69 9.97
N ALA A 47 3.83 2.02 10.05
CA ALA A 47 2.64 2.77 10.47
C ALA A 47 1.50 2.62 9.45
N ILE A 48 1.82 2.69 8.15
CA ILE A 48 0.85 2.47 7.07
C ILE A 48 0.22 1.08 7.20
N SER A 49 1.04 0.03 7.30
CA SER A 49 0.53 -1.35 7.35
C SER A 49 -0.16 -1.67 8.67
N ALA A 50 0.51 -1.53 9.81
CA ALA A 50 0.02 -1.98 11.11
C ALA A 50 -1.09 -1.07 11.66
N ILE A 51 -0.93 0.26 11.58
CA ILE A 51 -1.90 1.19 12.17
C ILE A 51 -3.04 1.49 11.18
N GLY A 52 -2.74 1.62 9.88
CA GLY A 52 -3.74 1.91 8.84
C GLY A 52 -4.63 0.72 8.45
N TYR A 53 -4.05 -0.49 8.37
CA TYR A 53 -4.72 -1.71 7.89
C TYR A 53 -4.76 -2.86 8.92
N GLY A 54 -4.29 -2.61 10.15
CA GLY A 54 -4.36 -3.56 11.25
C GLY A 54 -5.21 -3.06 12.41
N TYR A 55 -4.69 -2.06 13.13
CA TYR A 55 -5.34 -1.48 14.31
C TYR A 55 -6.44 -0.47 13.98
N GLY A 56 -6.43 0.09 12.77
CA GLY A 56 -7.42 1.07 12.30
C GLY A 56 -7.26 2.47 12.92
N GLY A 57 -6.09 2.80 13.46
CA GLY A 57 -5.82 4.10 14.09
C GLY A 57 -5.54 5.24 13.10
N TYR A 58 -5.11 4.91 11.89
CA TYR A 58 -4.85 5.85 10.79
C TYR A 58 -5.72 5.51 9.60
N ALA A 59 -5.97 6.49 8.73
CA ALA A 59 -6.67 6.26 7.47
C ALA A 59 -6.00 5.11 6.69
N PRO A 60 -6.78 4.21 6.05
CA PRO A 60 -8.23 4.21 5.91
C PRO A 60 -9.02 3.71 7.14
N GLY A 61 -8.34 3.41 8.25
CA GLY A 61 -8.98 3.02 9.49
C GLY A 61 -9.51 1.59 9.43
N ARG A 62 -8.82 0.67 8.74
CA ARG A 62 -9.26 -0.72 8.59
C ARG A 62 -8.74 -1.58 9.74
N SER A 63 -9.62 -2.37 10.32
CA SER A 63 -9.31 -3.25 11.44
C SER A 63 -10.26 -4.45 11.49
N SER A 64 -9.93 -5.44 12.33
CA SER A 64 -10.87 -6.52 12.67
C SER A 64 -11.95 -6.10 13.67
N ASN A 65 -11.84 -4.92 14.30
CA ASN A 65 -12.81 -4.45 15.26
C ASN A 65 -14.02 -3.82 14.54
N ARG A 66 -15.14 -4.57 14.50
CA ARG A 66 -16.39 -4.12 13.83
C ARG A 66 -17.05 -2.89 14.47
N LYS A 67 -16.66 -2.51 15.69
CA LYS A 67 -17.11 -1.26 16.31
C LYS A 67 -16.39 -0.02 15.78
N MET A 68 -15.17 -0.19 15.26
CA MET A 68 -14.33 0.90 14.76
C MET A 68 -14.32 0.94 13.23
N SER A 69 -14.30 -0.23 12.58
CA SER A 69 -14.16 -0.36 11.14
C SER A 69 -15.25 -1.29 10.60
N PRO A 70 -16.06 -0.87 9.61
CA PRO A 70 -17.06 -1.73 8.99
C PRO A 70 -16.41 -2.93 8.27
N GLU A 71 -15.18 -2.73 7.79
CA GLU A 71 -14.40 -3.71 7.04
C GLU A 71 -12.94 -3.72 7.47
N GLY A 72 -12.27 -4.83 7.19
CA GLY A 72 -10.86 -5.03 7.54
C GLY A 72 -10.60 -6.37 8.19
N ASN A 73 -9.36 -6.84 8.06
CA ASN A 73 -8.89 -8.04 8.72
C ASN A 73 -7.41 -7.89 9.12
N ILE A 74 -7.17 -7.63 10.41
CA ILE A 74 -5.81 -7.53 10.95
C ILE A 74 -5.02 -8.81 10.73
N SER A 75 -5.59 -10.00 10.62
CA SER A 75 -4.77 -11.20 10.39
C SER A 75 -4.23 -11.32 8.96
N THR A 76 -4.66 -10.46 8.02
CA THR A 76 -4.29 -10.60 6.59
C THR A 76 -3.93 -9.29 5.90
N GLU A 77 -4.69 -8.21 6.09
CA GLU A 77 -4.59 -7.01 5.26
C GLU A 77 -3.27 -6.25 5.46
N HIS A 78 -2.83 -6.06 6.70
CA HIS A 78 -1.56 -5.39 6.97
C HIS A 78 -0.36 -6.16 6.38
N TRP A 79 -0.39 -7.50 6.35
CA TRP A 79 0.64 -8.30 5.70
C TRP A 79 0.62 -8.16 4.18
N ILE A 80 -0.58 -8.13 3.58
CA ILE A 80 -0.76 -7.90 2.15
C ILE A 80 -0.21 -6.51 1.76
N VAL A 81 -0.60 -5.49 2.51
CA VAL A 81 -0.13 -4.11 2.32
C VAL A 81 1.39 -4.02 2.46
N GLY A 82 1.93 -4.58 3.55
CA GLY A 82 3.36 -4.63 3.84
C GLY A 82 4.16 -5.29 2.73
N HIS A 83 3.74 -6.48 2.30
CA HIS A 83 4.48 -7.26 1.32
C HIS A 83 4.36 -6.67 -0.10
N TRP A 84 3.13 -6.55 -0.61
CA TRP A 84 2.91 -6.21 -2.02
C TRP A 84 3.03 -4.71 -2.31
N ASN A 85 2.47 -3.87 -1.45
CA ASN A 85 2.34 -2.43 -1.74
C ASN A 85 3.41 -1.55 -1.09
N LEU A 86 4.10 -2.03 -0.07
CA LEU A 86 5.21 -1.31 0.56
C LEU A 86 6.56 -1.86 0.08
N ILE A 87 6.86 -3.13 0.38
CA ILE A 87 8.17 -3.71 0.06
C ILE A 87 8.36 -3.90 -1.44
N LEU A 88 7.45 -4.63 -2.11
CA LEU A 88 7.61 -4.95 -3.52
C LEU A 88 7.39 -3.73 -4.43
N ALA A 89 6.46 -2.84 -4.06
CA ALA A 89 6.29 -1.57 -4.78
C ALA A 89 7.56 -0.70 -4.70
N HIS A 90 8.19 -0.61 -3.53
CA HIS A 90 9.45 0.11 -3.36
C HIS A 90 10.54 -0.49 -4.26
N ALA A 91 10.72 -1.81 -4.22
CA ALA A 91 11.72 -2.49 -5.04
C ALA A 91 11.48 -2.26 -6.54
N TYR A 92 10.22 -2.33 -6.99
CA TYR A 92 9.85 -2.08 -8.38
C TYR A 92 10.10 -0.62 -8.79
N ALA A 93 9.71 0.33 -7.94
CA ALA A 93 9.91 1.76 -8.19
C ALA A 93 11.41 2.12 -8.29
N MET A 94 12.24 1.61 -7.37
CA MET A 94 13.69 1.86 -7.41
C MET A 94 14.35 1.22 -8.64
N LYS A 95 13.81 0.10 -9.14
CA LYS A 95 14.25 -0.49 -10.40
C LYS A 95 13.87 0.36 -11.62
N LEU A 96 12.76 1.10 -11.57
CA LEU A 96 12.35 2.03 -12.64
C LEU A 96 13.15 3.33 -12.63
N PHE A 97 13.57 3.80 -11.44
CA PHE A 97 14.35 5.03 -11.30
C PHE A 97 15.81 4.90 -11.78
N ARG A 98 16.35 3.68 -11.75
CA ARG A 98 17.76 3.40 -12.02
C ARG A 98 18.04 3.18 -13.51
#